data_AF-A0A820FUU3-F1
#
_entry.id   AF-A0A820FUU3-F1
#
_cell.length_a   1.000
_cell.length_b   1.000
_cell.length_c   1.000
_cell.angle_alpha   90.00
_cell.angle_beta   90.00
_cell.angle_gamma   90.00
#
_symmetry.space_group_name_H-M   'P 1'
#
loop_
_entity.id
_entity.type
_entity.pdbx_description
1 polymer ?
#
loop_
_entity_poly.entity_id
_entity_poly.type
_entity_poly.pdbx_seq_one_letter_code
_entity_poly.pdbx_strand_id
1 'polypeptide(L)'
;MVSAQQCDQPLKEARFDCHPESSVSERKCLARKCCWKPVIPFITQLSTNHSIDAVELNVPWCFYPRDFPTYQIKTNESTPFGQRLTIIKQQSTYMPNEILTLTVDLIFETAQ
;
A
#
# COMPACT_ATOMS: atom_id res chain seq x y z
N MET A 1 5.62 15.94 -16.93
CA MET A 1 4.97 14.70 -17.39
C MET A 1 4.62 13.89 -16.15
N VAL A 2 3.34 13.77 -15.80
CA VAL A 2 2.90 13.00 -14.63
C VAL A 2 2.87 11.53 -15.08
N SER A 3 3.71 10.68 -14.49
CA SER A 3 3.66 9.23 -14.73
C SER A 3 2.23 8.77 -14.49
N ALA A 4 1.61 8.12 -15.48
CA ALA A 4 0.32 7.49 -15.28
C ALA A 4 0.51 6.41 -14.23
N GLN A 5 -0.12 6.58 -13.05
CA GLN A 5 -0.02 5.65 -11.94
C GLN A 5 -0.28 4.22 -12.43
N GLN A 6 0.56 3.24 -12.03
CA GLN A 6 0.36 1.85 -12.38
C GLN A 6 -0.79 1.24 -11.54
N CYS A 7 -2.02 1.48 -12.02
CA CYS A 7 -3.28 1.08 -11.37
C CYS A 7 -3.85 -0.24 -11.89
N ASP A 8 -3.04 -1.01 -12.62
CA ASP A 8 -3.39 -2.25 -13.27
C ASP A 8 -3.18 -3.49 -12.38
N GLN A 9 -3.28 -3.32 -11.05
CA GLN A 9 -3.32 -4.43 -10.09
C GLN A 9 -4.47 -5.40 -10.46
N PRO A 10 -4.16 -6.62 -10.92
CA PRO A 10 -5.16 -7.51 -11.53
C PRO A 10 -6.09 -8.14 -10.48
N LEU A 11 -5.59 -8.39 -9.28
CA LEU A 11 -6.30 -9.03 -8.18
C LEU A 11 -6.81 -7.99 -7.19
N LYS A 12 -8.07 -8.10 -6.77
CA LYS A 12 -8.70 -7.20 -5.79
C LYS A 12 -8.04 -7.36 -4.42
N GLU A 13 -7.63 -8.58 -4.10
CA GLU A 13 -7.06 -9.02 -2.83
C GLU A 13 -5.63 -8.52 -2.63
N ALA A 14 -4.95 -8.14 -3.70
CA ALA A 14 -3.60 -7.57 -3.66
C ALA A 14 -3.59 -6.06 -3.37
N ARG A 15 -4.77 -5.42 -3.31
CA ARG A 15 -4.87 -3.98 -3.09
C ARG A 15 -4.61 -3.63 -1.63
N PHE A 16 -3.59 -2.82 -1.40
CA PHE A 16 -3.33 -2.21 -0.10
C PHE A 16 -3.98 -0.82 -0.02
N ASP A 17 -4.69 -0.56 1.07
CA ASP A 17 -5.44 0.69 1.28
C ASP A 17 -4.51 1.92 1.38
N CYS A 18 -4.75 2.90 0.50
CA CYS A 18 -4.02 4.18 0.48
C CYS A 18 -4.79 5.32 1.19
N HIS A 19 -6.03 5.07 1.61
CA HIS A 19 -6.82 6.05 2.35
C HIS A 19 -7.53 5.40 3.54
N PRO A 20 -6.76 4.96 4.56
CA PRO A 20 -7.32 4.31 5.74
C PRO A 20 -8.14 5.25 6.63
N GLU A 21 -8.06 6.58 6.44
CA GLU A 21 -8.92 7.50 7.18
C GLU A 21 -10.37 7.49 6.64
N SER A 22 -11.30 7.92 7.48
CA SER A 22 -12.72 8.04 7.08
C SER A 22 -12.90 9.04 5.92
N SER A 23 -14.02 8.94 5.22
CA SER A 23 -14.43 9.86 4.13
C SER A 23 -13.57 9.80 2.86
N VAL A 24 -13.28 8.58 2.38
CA VAL A 24 -12.63 8.37 1.08
C VAL A 24 -13.47 8.95 -0.07
N SER A 25 -12.81 9.57 -1.04
CA SER A 25 -13.43 9.99 -2.30
C SER A 25 -12.40 9.87 -3.42
N GLU A 26 -12.87 9.75 -4.66
CA GLU A 26 -12.01 9.71 -5.85
C GLU A 26 -11.02 10.87 -5.84
N ARG A 27 -11.51 12.09 -5.62
CA ARG A 27 -10.67 13.29 -5.58
C ARG A 27 -9.57 13.22 -4.52
N LYS A 28 -9.89 12.78 -3.30
CA LYS A 28 -8.89 12.63 -2.22
C LYS A 28 -7.89 11.52 -2.55
N CYS A 29 -8.34 10.41 -3.14
CA CYS A 29 -7.49 9.31 -3.54
C CYS A 29 -6.47 9.73 -4.62
N LEU A 30 -6.95 10.36 -5.68
CA LEU A 30 -6.11 10.82 -6.79
C LEU A 30 -5.15 11.94 -6.33
N ALA A 31 -5.56 12.80 -5.39
CA ALA A 31 -4.67 13.80 -4.79
C ALA A 31 -3.48 13.18 -4.04
N ARG A 32 -3.63 11.96 -3.51
CA ARG A 32 -2.54 11.17 -2.92
C ARG A 32 -1.68 10.44 -3.95
N LYS A 33 -1.98 10.61 -5.25
CA LYS A 33 -1.38 9.85 -6.37
C LYS A 33 -1.63 8.34 -6.24
N CYS A 34 -2.77 7.98 -5.66
CA CYS A 34 -3.21 6.60 -5.55
C CYS A 34 -4.25 6.22 -6.60
N CYS A 35 -4.57 4.94 -6.67
CA CYS A 35 -5.48 4.38 -7.65
C CYS A 35 -6.91 4.34 -7.12
N TRP A 36 -7.86 4.81 -7.93
CA TRP A 36 -9.28 4.76 -7.64
C TRP A 36 -9.97 3.71 -8.52
N LYS A 37 -10.52 2.66 -7.90
CA LYS A 37 -11.33 1.65 -8.60
C LYS A 37 -12.42 1.11 -7.67
N PRO A 38 -13.65 1.64 -7.77
CA PRO A 38 -14.78 1.16 -7.00
C PRO A 38 -14.98 -0.35 -7.16
N VAL A 39 -15.32 -1.00 -6.05
CA VAL A 39 -15.72 -2.40 -6.04
C VAL A 39 -17.23 -2.37 -6.01
N ILE A 40 -17.87 -2.81 -7.09
CA ILE A 40 -19.34 -2.87 -7.16
C ILE A 40 -19.78 -3.94 -6.14
N PRO A 41 -20.52 -3.58 -5.08
CA PRO A 41 -21.09 -4.57 -4.19
C PRO A 41 -22.10 -5.39 -5.01
N PHE A 42 -22.03 -6.72 -4.96
CA PHE A 42 -22.95 -7.62 -5.66
C PHE A 42 -24.43 -7.48 -5.19
N ILE A 43 -24.69 -6.61 -4.21
CA ILE A 43 -25.98 -6.37 -3.55
C ILE A 43 -26.98 -5.57 -4.41
N THR A 44 -26.83 -5.57 -5.74
CA THR A 44 -27.85 -4.99 -6.65
C THR A 44 -28.70 -6.05 -7.36
N GLN A 45 -28.49 -7.35 -7.08
CA GLN A 45 -29.35 -8.41 -7.61
C GLN A 45 -29.61 -9.51 -6.56
N LEU A 46 -30.76 -9.42 -5.88
CA LEU A 46 -31.49 -10.51 -5.17
C LEU A 46 -30.71 -11.27 -4.06
N SER A 47 -31.18 -11.42 -2.82
CA SER A 47 -32.44 -12.05 -2.47
C SER A 47 -32.74 -11.88 -0.97
N THR A 48 -34.03 -11.87 -0.66
CA THR A 48 -34.59 -12.17 0.66
C THR A 48 -34.18 -13.59 1.10
N ASN A 49 -33.62 -13.72 2.30
CA ASN A 49 -33.36 -14.97 3.04
C ASN A 49 -32.22 -15.88 2.52
N HIS A 50 -30.97 -15.51 2.81
CA HIS A 50 -29.87 -16.46 3.05
C HIS A 50 -28.71 -15.74 3.75
N SER A 51 -27.93 -16.45 4.56
CA SER A 51 -26.79 -15.95 5.35
C SER A 51 -25.85 -15.02 4.56
N ILE A 52 -25.53 -13.88 5.16
CA ILE A 52 -24.66 -12.82 4.63
C ILE A 52 -23.19 -13.27 4.72
N ASP A 53 -22.74 -14.18 3.85
CA ASP A 53 -21.35 -14.71 3.89
C ASP A 53 -20.45 -14.28 2.72
N ALA A 54 -20.84 -13.29 1.91
CA ALA A 54 -19.93 -12.76 0.89
C ALA A 54 -20.29 -11.34 0.46
N VAL A 55 -20.15 -10.37 1.36
CA VAL A 55 -20.01 -8.98 0.92
C VAL A 55 -18.52 -8.68 0.87
N GLU A 56 -17.98 -8.33 -0.31
CA GLU A 56 -16.60 -7.86 -0.52
C GLU A 56 -16.34 -6.49 0.18
N LEU A 57 -16.78 -6.32 1.43
CA LEU A 57 -16.83 -5.02 2.15
C LEU A 57 -15.47 -4.42 2.43
N ASN A 58 -14.39 -5.19 2.27
CA ASN A 58 -13.06 -4.81 2.72
C ASN A 58 -12.04 -4.62 1.59
N VAL A 59 -12.47 -4.66 0.33
CA VAL A 59 -11.56 -4.34 -0.79
C VAL A 59 -11.49 -2.82 -0.96
N PRO A 60 -10.31 -2.19 -0.81
CA PRO A 60 -10.21 -0.73 -0.85
C PRO A 60 -10.48 -0.21 -2.27
N TRP A 61 -11.32 0.81 -2.35
CA TRP A 61 -11.56 1.56 -3.59
C TRP A 61 -10.38 2.47 -3.92
N CYS A 62 -9.70 2.98 -2.88
CA CYS A 62 -8.46 3.74 -3.00
C CYS A 62 -7.26 2.91 -2.56
N PHE A 63 -6.36 2.57 -3.48
CA PHE A 63 -5.25 1.67 -3.20
C PHE A 63 -3.92 2.18 -3.78
N TYR A 64 -2.80 1.71 -3.22
CA TYR A 64 -1.48 2.11 -3.71
C TYR A 64 -1.22 1.56 -5.13
N PRO A 65 -0.68 2.36 -6.06
CA PRO A 65 -0.18 1.87 -7.33
C PRO A 65 1.08 1.02 -7.11
N ARG A 66 1.43 0.19 -8.10
CA ARG A 66 2.64 -0.66 -8.02
C ARG A 66 3.94 0.13 -7.93
N ASP A 67 3.98 1.29 -8.54
CA ASP A 67 5.12 2.20 -8.57
C ASP A 67 5.04 3.28 -7.48
N PHE A 68 4.22 3.10 -6.44
CA PHE A 68 4.14 4.07 -5.36
C PHE A 68 5.51 4.27 -4.67
N PRO A 69 5.93 5.51 -4.36
CA PRO A 69 7.26 5.75 -3.80
C PRO A 69 7.50 5.01 -2.49
N THR A 70 8.55 4.18 -2.47
CA THR A 70 8.98 3.39 -1.31
C THR A 70 10.46 3.59 -1.03
N TYR A 71 10.93 3.03 0.08
CA TYR A 71 12.35 3.01 0.42
C TYR A 71 13.11 2.01 -0.47
N GLN A 72 14.34 2.36 -0.79
CA GLN A 72 15.28 1.51 -1.52
C GLN A 72 16.54 1.30 -0.68
N ILE A 73 17.12 0.11 -0.76
CA ILE A 73 18.39 -0.20 -0.09
C ILE A 73 19.50 0.63 -0.74
N LYS A 74 20.18 1.44 0.07
CA LYS A 74 21.32 2.27 -0.34
C LYS A 74 22.65 1.61 -0.01
N THR A 75 22.77 1.04 1.19
CA THR A 75 23.93 0.26 1.62
C THR A 75 23.47 -1.00 2.33
N ASN A 76 24.32 -2.03 2.28
CA ASN A 76 24.19 -3.25 3.06
C ASN A 76 25.58 -3.63 3.58
N GLU A 77 25.74 -3.62 4.89
CA GLU A 77 26.99 -3.91 5.57
C GLU A 77 26.82 -5.10 6.50
N SER A 78 27.70 -6.10 6.39
CA SER A 78 27.74 -7.20 7.35
C SER A 78 28.21 -6.69 8.71
N THR A 79 27.58 -7.18 9.78
CA THR A 79 28.00 -6.96 11.16
C THR A 79 28.30 -8.31 11.83
N PRO A 80 28.95 -8.34 13.00
CA PRO A 80 29.19 -9.60 13.71
C PRO A 80 27.91 -10.38 14.07
N PHE A 81 26.76 -9.72 14.12
CA PHE A 81 25.48 -10.31 14.57
C PHE A 81 24.38 -10.26 13.50
N GLY A 82 24.71 -9.91 12.25
CA GLY A 82 23.74 -9.84 11.16
C GLY A 82 24.09 -8.80 10.10
N GLN A 83 23.15 -7.93 9.73
CA GLN A 83 23.33 -6.93 8.66
C GLN A 83 22.80 -5.57 9.08
N ARG A 84 23.46 -4.52 8.59
CA ARG A 84 23.00 -3.13 8.70
C ARG A 84 22.71 -2.58 7.31
N LEU A 85 21.47 -2.16 7.10
CA LEU A 85 21.01 -1.54 5.87
C LEU A 85 20.77 -0.06 6.10
N THR A 86 21.23 0.79 5.17
CA THR A 86 20.65 2.13 5.03
C THR A 86 19.62 2.09 3.93
N ILE A 87 18.38 2.49 4.23
CA ILE A 87 17.31 2.58 3.22
C ILE A 87 16.88 4.04 3.04
N ILE A 88 16.68 4.46 1.78
CA ILE A 88 16.33 5.83 1.44
C ILE A 88 15.05 5.90 0.60
N LYS A 89 14.17 6.84 0.89
CA LYS A 89 13.00 7.17 0.06
C LYS A 89 13.32 8.43 -0.74
N GLN A 90 13.44 8.31 -2.06
CA GLN A 90 13.87 9.41 -2.94
C GLN A 90 12.77 10.45 -3.24
N GLN A 91 11.51 10.04 -3.14
CA GLN A 91 10.35 10.89 -3.42
C GLN A 91 9.40 10.88 -2.22
N SER A 92 9.07 12.08 -1.72
CA SER A 92 8.07 12.24 -0.67
C SER A 92 6.67 11.93 -1.19
N THR A 93 5.82 11.46 -0.27
CA THR A 93 4.43 11.09 -0.50
C THR A 93 3.50 12.09 0.16
N TYR A 94 2.22 11.73 0.34
CA TYR A 94 1.25 12.55 1.07
C TYR A 94 1.36 12.43 2.60
N MET A 95 2.22 11.52 3.09
CA MET A 95 2.37 11.28 4.53
C MET A 95 3.02 12.48 5.23
N PRO A 96 2.51 12.92 6.38
CA PRO A 96 3.14 13.99 7.14
C PRO A 96 4.45 13.51 7.79
N ASN A 97 5.43 14.41 7.91
CA ASN A 97 6.68 14.20 8.64
C ASN A 97 7.48 12.95 8.21
N GLU A 98 7.61 12.71 6.91
CA GLU A 98 8.37 11.55 6.41
C GLU A 98 9.86 11.62 6.79
N ILE A 99 10.38 10.52 7.32
CA ILE A 99 11.81 10.34 7.62
C ILE A 99 12.45 9.67 6.40
N LEU A 100 13.14 10.43 5.55
CA LEU A 100 13.57 9.94 4.23
C LEU A 100 14.74 8.94 4.26
N THR A 101 15.46 8.83 5.38
CA THR A 101 16.60 7.93 5.55
C THR A 101 16.46 7.17 6.85
N LEU A 102 16.51 5.85 6.76
CA LEU A 102 16.38 4.95 7.90
C LEU A 102 17.57 3.99 7.94
N THR A 103 17.95 3.59 9.15
CA THR A 103 18.87 2.47 9.38
C THR A 103 18.04 1.27 9.83
N VAL A 104 18.25 0.13 9.19
CA VAL A 104 17.63 -1.16 9.56
C VAL A 104 18.74 -2.09 10.01
N ASP A 105 18.66 -2.55 11.25
CA ASP A 105 19.53 -3.60 11.78
C ASP A 105 18.78 -4.94 11.74
N LEU A 106 19.28 -5.88 10.93
CA LEU A 106 18.86 -7.28 10.93
C LEU A 106 19.77 -8.04 11.88
N ILE A 107 19.20 -8.63 12.94
CA ILE A 107 19.94 -9.32 13.99
C ILE A 107 19.61 -10.82 13.92
N PHE A 108 20.63 -11.66 13.84
CA PHE A 108 20.51 -13.11 13.86
C PHE A 108 20.71 -13.62 15.29
N GLU A 109 19.62 -13.60 16.06
CA GLU A 109 19.66 -13.93 17.50
C GLU A 109 19.90 -15.42 17.78
N THR A 110 19.49 -16.29 16.85
CA THR A 110 19.68 -17.74 16.94
C THR A 110 20.35 -18.31 15.70
N ALA A 111 20.94 -19.50 15.81
CA ALA A 111 21.47 -20.22 14.67
C ALA A 111 20.39 -20.46 13.60
N GLN A 112 20.80 -20.42 12.33
CA GLN A 112 19.96 -20.62 11.15
C GLN A 112 19.98 -22.07 10.68
#